data_AF-A0A523N4E7-F1
#
_entry.id   AF-A0A523N4E7-F1
#
_cell.length_a   1.000
_cell.length_b   1.000
_cell.length_c   1.000
_cell.angle_alpha   90.00
_cell.angle_beta   90.00
_cell.angle_gamma   90.00
#
_symmetry.space_group_name_H-M   'P 1'
#
loop_
_entity.id
_entity.type
_entity.pdbx_description
1 polymer ?
#
loop_
_entity_poly.entity_id
_entity_poly.type
_entity_poly.pdbx_seq_one_letter_code
_entity_poly.pdbx_strand_id
1 'polypeptide(L)' 'MSESNDENLDDEELLVYYETTKKLLESRMKDENSANGKVGLLQQKLLNIEDELKARSLWEAE' A
#
# COMPACT_ATOMS: atom_id res chain seq x y z
N MET A 1 -18.26 0.89 2.62
CA MET A 1 -17.05 0.77 1.78
C MET A 1 -16.24 1.99 2.10
N SER A 2 -15.12 1.86 2.79
CA SER A 2 -14.25 3.02 3.07
C SER A 2 -13.58 3.37 1.75
N GLU A 3 -14.00 4.48 1.15
CA GLU A 3 -13.22 5.21 0.14
C GLU A 3 -11.81 5.38 0.70
N SER A 4 -10.88 4.63 0.13
CA SER A 4 -9.46 4.79 0.41
C SER A 4 -9.06 6.16 -0.11
N ASN A 5 -8.55 7.03 0.78
CA ASN A 5 -7.98 8.35 0.47
C ASN A 5 -6.80 8.33 -0.53
N ASP A 6 -6.46 7.17 -1.09
CA ASP A 6 -5.26 6.94 -1.90
C ASP A 6 -5.39 7.58 -3.31
N GLU A 7 -6.61 7.80 -3.83
CA GLU A 7 -6.86 8.47 -5.12
C GLU A 7 -6.49 9.97 -5.12
N ASN A 8 -6.36 10.59 -3.94
CA ASN A 8 -6.00 12.02 -3.81
C ASN A 8 -4.50 12.27 -3.56
N LEU A 9 -3.71 11.21 -3.38
CA LEU A 9 -2.27 11.33 -3.17
C LEU A 9 -1.57 11.53 -4.51
N ASP A 10 -0.51 12.34 -4.55
CA ASP A 10 0.37 12.40 -5.72
C ASP A 10 1.27 11.15 -5.80
N ASP A 11 1.99 10.98 -6.91
CA ASP A 11 2.79 9.77 -7.15
C ASP A 11 3.94 9.63 -6.15
N GLU A 12 4.53 10.74 -5.70
CA GLU A 12 5.60 10.73 -4.70
C GLU A 12 5.04 10.31 -3.33
N GLU A 13 3.88 10.83 -2.95
CA GLU A 13 3.16 10.44 -1.73
C GLU A 13 2.75 8.96 -1.75
N LEU A 14 2.23 8.46 -2.88
CA LEU A 14 1.90 7.04 -3.07
C LEU A 14 3.13 6.14 -2.93
N LEU A 15 4.27 6.52 -3.51
CA LEU A 15 5.53 5.77 -3.37
C LEU A 15 6.07 5.78 -1.94
N VAL A 16 6.02 6.92 -1.25
CA VAL A 16 6.41 7.03 0.17
C VAL A 16 5.51 6.14 1.03
N TYR A 17 4.21 6.13 0.72
CA TYR A 17 3.23 5.34 1.45
C TYR A 17 3.37 3.83 1.19
N TYR A 18 3.72 3.45 -0.04
CA TYR A 18 4.09 2.09 -0.40
C TYR A 18 5.27 1.60 0.44
N GLU A 19 6.39 2.33 0.40
CA GLU A 19 7.62 1.98 1.12
C GLU A 19 7.40 1.90 2.64
N THR A 20 6.62 2.83 3.18
CA THR A 20 6.30 2.86 4.62
C THR A 20 5.43 1.66 5.01
N THR A 21 4.40 1.36 4.22
CA THR A 21 3.49 0.24 4.47
C THR A 21 4.21 -1.11 4.32
N LYS A 22 5.12 -1.23 3.35
CA LYS A 22 5.98 -2.40 3.14
C LYS A 22 6.92 -2.64 4.32
N LYS A 23 7.63 -1.62 4.78
CA LYS A 23 8.50 -1.73 5.98
C LYS A 23 7.73 -2.14 7.22
N LEU A 24 6.52 -1.61 7.41
CA LEU A 24 5.63 -2.01 8.51
C LEU A 24 5.20 -3.47 8.37
N LEU A 25 4.84 -3.93 7.18
CA LEU A 25 4.48 -5.32 6.93
C LEU A 25 5.65 -6.26 7.23
N GLU A 26 6.84 -5.97 6.70
CA GLU A 26 8.05 -6.76 6.93
C GLU A 26 8.42 -6.82 8.42
N SER A 27 8.31 -5.70 9.14
CA SER A 27 8.55 -5.66 10.58
C SER A 27 7.55 -6.52 11.35
N ARG A 28 6.28 -6.59 10.91
CA ARG A 28 5.25 -7.42 11.54
C ARG A 28 5.42 -8.91 11.20
N MET A 29 5.87 -9.23 9.99
CA MET A 29 6.12 -10.61 9.57
C MET A 29 7.33 -11.23 10.28
N LYS A 30 8.32 -10.42 10.68
CA LYS A 30 9.48 -10.86 11.46
C LYS A 30 9.17 -11.09 12.95
N ASP A 31 8.05 -10.57 13.42
CA ASP A 31 7.61 -10.71 14.80
C ASP A 31 6.83 -12.04 14.92
N GLU A 32 7.49 -13.12 15.30
CA GLU A 32 6.95 -14.50 15.35
C GLU A 32 5.70 -14.64 16.25
N ASN A 33 5.38 -13.63 17.07
CA ASN A 33 4.17 -13.55 17.90
C ASN A 33 3.04 -12.68 17.31
N SER A 34 3.21 -12.12 16.12
CA SER A 34 2.21 -11.27 15.46
C SER A 34 1.11 -12.10 14.78
N ALA A 35 0.34 -12.85 15.56
CA ALA A 35 -1.00 -13.30 15.17
C ALA A 35 -1.93 -12.08 15.12
N ASN A 36 -1.78 -11.22 14.11
CA ASN A 36 -2.43 -9.92 14.10
C ASN A 36 -3.11 -9.70 12.75
N GLY A 37 -4.44 -9.60 12.75
CA GLY A 37 -5.26 -9.28 11.56
C GLY A 37 -4.87 -7.98 10.84
N LYS A 38 -3.95 -7.21 11.43
CA LYS A 38 -3.29 -6.05 10.81
C LYS A 38 -2.37 -6.41 9.65
N VAL A 39 -1.82 -7.64 9.58
CA VAL A 39 -1.00 -8.09 8.44
C VAL A 39 -1.84 -8.10 7.16
N GLY A 40 -3.05 -8.68 7.20
CA GLY A 40 -3.96 -8.68 6.06
C GLY A 40 -4.40 -7.28 5.63
N LEU A 41 -4.59 -6.36 6.59
CA LEU A 41 -4.88 -4.95 6.29
C LEU A 41 -3.72 -4.25 5.59
N LEU A 42 -2.48 -4.49 6.04
CA LEU A 42 -1.28 -3.92 5.41
C LEU A 42 -1.05 -4.49 4.01
N GLN A 43 -1.31 -5.79 3.81
CA GLN A 43 -1.25 -6.43 2.50
C GLN A 43 -2.30 -5.88 1.54
N GLN A 44 -3.55 -5.75 1.97
CA GLN A 44 -4.61 -5.17 1.16
C GLN A 44 -4.29 -3.72 0.78
N LYS A 45 -3.70 -2.97 1.71
CA LYS A 45 -3.31 -1.59 1.48
C LYS A 45 -2.17 -1.44 0.48
N LEU A 46 -1.17 -2.33 0.54
CA LEU A 46 -0.11 -2.39 -0.48
C LEU A 46 -0.68 -2.69 -1.86
N LEU A 47 -1.61 -3.66 -1.96
CA LEU A 47 -2.25 -4.01 -3.21
C LEU A 47 -2.96 -2.80 -3.83
N ASN A 48 -3.71 -2.05 -3.03
CA ASN A 48 -4.41 -0.85 -3.51
C ASN A 48 -3.44 0.22 -4.04
N ILE A 49 -2.30 0.42 -3.37
CA ILE A 49 -1.27 1.37 -3.81
C ILE A 49 -0.62 0.90 -5.12
N GLU A 50 -0.33 -0.40 -5.25
CA GLU A 50 0.23 -0.98 -6.48
C GLU A 50 -0.75 -0.86 -7.65
N ASP A 51 -2.05 -1.08 -7.42
CA ASP A 51 -3.08 -0.94 -8.43
C ASP A 51 -3.22 0.52 -8.89
N GLU A 52 -3.17 1.49 -7.97
CA GLU A 52 -3.23 2.93 -8.29
C GLU A 52 -2.01 3.38 -9.09
N LEU A 53 -0.79 3.03 -8.64
CA LEU A 53 0.45 3.33 -9.37
C LEU A 53 0.44 2.73 -10.79
N LYS A 54 -0.10 1.52 -10.93
CA LYS A 54 -0.24 0.86 -12.23
C LYS A 54 -1.28 1.56 -13.11
N ALA A 55 -2.41 1.97 -12.55
CA ALA A 55 -3.44 2.71 -13.28
C ALA A 55 -2.89 4.03 -13.84
N ARG A 56 -2.13 4.77 -13.03
CA ARG A 56 -1.49 6.03 -13.45
C ARG A 56 -0.40 5.82 -14.49
N SER A 57 0.45 4.81 -14.31
CA SER A 57 1.48 4.47 -15.31
C SER A 57 0.88 4.08 -16.67
N LEU A 58 -0.33 3.51 -16.71
CA LEU A 58 -1.04 3.21 -17.95
C LEU A 58 -1.60 4.48 -18.63
N TRP A 59 -1.95 5.51 -17.86
CA TRP A 59 -2.42 6.80 -18.38
C TRP A 59 -1.29 7.68 -18.91
N GLU A 60 -0.07 7.58 -18.35
CA GLU A 60 1.11 8.28 -18.87
C GLU A 60 1.69 7.65 -20.14
N ALA A 61 1.31 6.40 -20.45
CA ALA A 61 1.81 5.66 -21.61
C ALA A 61 0.99 5.90 -22.91
N GLU A 62 -0.06 6.72 -22.87
CA GLU A 62 -0.92 7.09 -24.00
C GLU A 62 -0.63 8.52 -24.50
#